data_AF-A0A838IHA0-F1
#
_entry.id   AF-A0A838IHA0-F1
#
_cell.length_a   1.000
_cell.length_b   1.000
_cell.length_c   1.000
_cell.angle_alpha   90.00
_cell.angle_beta   90.00
_cell.angle_gamma   90.00
#
_symmetry.space_group_name_H-M   'P 1'
#
loop_
_entity.id
_entity.type
_entity.pdbx_description
1 polymer ?
#
loop_
_entity_poly.entity_id
_entity_poly.type
_entity_poly.pdbx_seq_one_letter_code
_entity_poly.pdbx_strand_id
1 'polypeptide(L)'
;MNNENDSNDADRNAVGDADEAQKPDNVVHIDFKRGKNRGNPPTPASEVIEFADPRDKDKLKAFSELIENGMVMVTIDARSRNVTIPAQFRSMSELRLNFSHLFGIKDFEYDVMSIRASLSFDGKPYFCEIPWAAVTMLYGHESGAVVLFEEPE
;
A
#
# COMPACT_ATOMS: atom_id res chain seq x y z
N MET A 1 72.31 12.03 -0.85
CA MET A 1 71.74 13.03 -1.77
C MET A 1 71.72 12.46 -3.17
N ASN A 2 70.56 12.56 -3.82
CA ASN A 2 70.27 12.44 -5.26
C ASN A 2 69.71 11.09 -5.73
N ASN A 3 68.37 11.03 -5.83
CA ASN A 3 67.55 10.72 -7.03
C ASN A 3 68.33 10.31 -8.30
N GLU A 4 67.86 9.39 -9.16
CA GLU A 4 66.53 9.35 -9.82
C GLU A 4 66.41 8.04 -10.63
N ASN A 5 65.16 7.58 -10.86
CA ASN A 5 64.64 6.74 -11.97
C ASN A 5 65.34 5.43 -12.37
N ASP A 6 64.58 4.33 -12.51
CA ASP A 6 64.00 3.96 -13.81
C ASP A 6 63.07 2.73 -13.68
N SER A 7 62.15 2.67 -14.62
CA SER A 7 61.00 1.80 -14.82
C SER A 7 61.35 0.30 -14.93
N ASN A 8 60.40 -0.59 -14.59
CA ASN A 8 59.89 -1.53 -15.60
C ASN A 8 58.61 -2.29 -15.22
N ASP A 9 57.76 -2.33 -16.22
CA ASP A 9 56.55 -3.11 -16.47
C ASP A 9 56.76 -4.64 -16.35
N ALA A 10 55.74 -5.36 -15.84
CA ALA A 10 55.05 -6.43 -16.59
C ALA A 10 54.07 -7.22 -15.70
N ASP A 11 52.78 -7.05 -16.03
CA ASP A 11 51.80 -8.11 -16.30
C ASP A 11 51.69 -9.30 -15.34
N ARG A 12 50.62 -9.34 -14.53
CA ARG A 12 49.80 -10.56 -14.34
C ARG A 12 48.32 -10.22 -14.14
N ASN A 13 47.58 -10.57 -15.18
CA ASN A 13 46.13 -10.63 -15.31
C ASN A 13 45.49 -11.55 -14.23
N ALA A 14 44.44 -11.08 -13.55
CA ALA A 14 43.48 -11.91 -12.83
C ALA A 14 42.10 -11.22 -12.82
N VAL A 15 41.29 -11.63 -13.79
CA VAL A 15 39.84 -11.41 -13.88
C VAL A 15 39.14 -12.08 -12.68
N GLY A 16 38.22 -11.35 -12.04
CA GLY A 16 37.37 -11.83 -10.96
C GLY A 16 36.19 -10.86 -10.76
N ASP A 17 35.17 -11.08 -11.58
CA ASP A 17 33.88 -10.41 -11.64
C ASP A 17 33.10 -10.53 -10.31
N ALA A 18 32.61 -9.42 -9.78
CA ALA A 18 31.57 -9.39 -8.76
C ALA A 18 30.77 -8.10 -8.89
N ASP A 19 29.82 -8.12 -9.83
CA ASP A 19 28.50 -7.49 -9.83
C ASP A 19 28.16 -6.70 -8.54
N GLU A 20 28.60 -5.44 -8.44
CA GLU A 20 28.04 -4.51 -7.46
C GLU A 20 26.79 -3.88 -8.08
N ALA A 21 25.66 -4.47 -7.70
CA ALA A 21 24.32 -4.08 -8.07
C ALA A 21 24.16 -2.55 -8.19
N GLN A 22 23.81 -2.17 -9.40
CA GLN A 22 23.43 -0.85 -9.86
C GLN A 22 22.51 -0.15 -8.84
N LYS A 23 23.04 0.83 -8.09
CA LYS A 23 22.19 1.84 -7.43
C LYS A 23 21.56 2.68 -8.54
N PRO A 24 20.22 2.79 -8.62
CA PRO A 24 19.63 3.76 -9.54
C PRO A 24 19.98 5.16 -9.06
N ASP A 25 20.71 5.87 -9.91
CA ASP A 25 21.08 7.27 -9.78
C ASP A 25 19.82 8.12 -10.01
N ASN A 26 19.34 8.78 -8.96
CA ASN A 26 18.13 9.61 -8.98
C ASN A 26 18.47 11.09 -9.25
N VAL A 27 19.40 11.37 -10.17
CA VAL A 27 19.77 12.74 -10.54
C VAL A 27 19.09 13.13 -11.84
N VAL A 28 18.03 13.93 -11.73
CA VAL A 28 17.36 14.56 -12.87
C VAL A 28 18.10 15.84 -13.24
N HIS A 29 18.80 15.86 -14.38
CA HIS A 29 19.33 17.09 -14.97
C HIS A 29 18.22 17.84 -15.70
N ILE A 30 17.83 19.01 -15.20
CA ILE A 30 16.84 19.89 -15.84
C ILE A 30 17.56 21.04 -16.56
N ASP A 31 17.43 21.08 -17.88
CA ASP A 31 17.88 22.19 -18.74
C ASP A 31 16.86 23.35 -18.70
N PHE A 32 17.28 24.52 -18.23
CA PHE A 32 16.40 25.70 -18.11
C PHE A 32 16.69 26.74 -19.21
N LYS A 33 16.01 26.61 -20.37
CA LYS A 33 15.87 27.68 -21.35
C LYS A 33 14.41 28.10 -21.57
N ARG A 34 13.98 29.03 -20.72
CA ARG A 34 13.16 30.25 -21.00
C ARG A 34 11.95 30.12 -21.94
N GLY A 35 10.75 30.10 -21.35
CA GLY A 35 9.48 30.49 -21.98
C GLY A 35 8.52 31.05 -20.91
N LYS A 36 7.97 32.24 -21.15
CA LYS A 36 7.39 33.15 -20.14
C LYS A 36 5.85 33.07 -20.11
N ASN A 37 5.28 33.07 -18.89
CA ASN A 37 3.88 33.30 -18.48
C ASN A 37 2.87 32.15 -18.68
N ARG A 38 2.31 31.62 -17.57
CA ARG A 38 0.94 31.88 -17.03
C ARG A 38 0.55 30.82 -16.00
N GLY A 39 0.02 31.26 -14.85
CA GLY A 39 -0.56 30.42 -13.80
C GLY A 39 0.46 29.96 -12.75
N ASN A 40 0.06 29.93 -11.48
CA ASN A 40 0.89 29.48 -10.36
C ASN A 40 1.65 28.16 -10.68
N PRO A 41 2.87 27.98 -10.14
CA PRO A 41 3.61 26.74 -10.37
C PRO A 41 2.82 25.56 -9.76
N PRO A 42 2.71 24.41 -10.45
CA PRO A 42 2.39 23.18 -9.75
C PRO A 42 3.57 22.91 -8.81
N THR A 43 3.33 23.01 -7.51
CA THR A 43 4.26 22.50 -6.51
C THR A 43 4.55 21.04 -6.87
N PRO A 44 5.82 20.60 -6.98
CA PRO A 44 6.15 19.19 -7.06
C PRO A 44 5.89 18.58 -5.68
N ALA A 45 4.63 18.26 -5.39
CA ALA A 45 4.24 17.51 -4.21
C ALA A 45 4.60 16.04 -4.46
N SER A 46 5.72 15.62 -3.88
CA SER A 46 5.92 14.23 -3.48
C SER A 46 4.62 13.72 -2.86
N GLU A 47 4.12 12.59 -3.37
CA GLU A 47 2.84 11.96 -3.05
C GLU A 47 2.47 12.10 -1.57
N VAL A 48 1.63 13.07 -1.27
CA VAL A 48 0.85 13.04 -0.05
C VAL A 48 -0.16 11.93 -0.30
N ILE A 49 0.10 10.74 0.25
CA ILE A 49 -0.94 9.73 0.44
C ILE A 49 -1.97 10.44 1.32
N GLU A 50 -3.00 11.02 0.68
CA GLU A 50 -4.09 11.69 1.36
C GLU A 50 -4.78 10.62 2.20
N PHE A 51 -4.44 10.54 3.48
CA PHE A 51 -5.36 10.03 4.47
C PHE A 51 -6.56 10.96 4.40
N ALA A 52 -7.60 10.55 3.66
CA ALA A 52 -8.80 11.35 3.47
C ALA A 52 -9.40 11.72 4.83
N ASP A 53 -9.18 10.87 5.84
CA ASP A 53 -9.61 11.11 7.21
C ASP A 53 -8.61 10.57 8.25
N PRO A 54 -8.30 11.31 9.34
CA PRO A 54 -7.59 10.78 10.50
C PRO A 54 -8.20 9.47 11.05
N ARG A 55 -9.53 9.31 10.95
CA ARG A 55 -10.27 8.13 11.41
C ARG A 55 -9.91 6.86 10.63
N ASP A 56 -9.44 6.97 9.40
CA ASP A 56 -9.03 5.82 8.61
C ASP A 56 -7.79 5.15 9.22
N LYS A 57 -6.90 5.93 9.84
CA LYS A 57 -5.75 5.39 10.61
C LYS A 57 -6.22 4.64 11.85
N ASP A 58 -7.24 5.14 12.53
CA ASP A 58 -7.80 4.48 13.72
C ASP A 58 -8.49 3.16 13.34
N LYS A 59 -9.19 3.14 12.20
CA LYS A 59 -9.77 1.91 11.61
C LYS A 59 -8.69 0.88 11.29
N LEU A 60 -7.61 1.29 10.62
CA LEU A 60 -6.47 0.42 10.34
C LEU A 60 -5.88 -0.14 11.63
N LYS A 61 -5.59 0.71 12.63
CA LYS A 61 -5.01 0.27 13.90
C LYS A 61 -5.92 -0.75 14.61
N ALA A 62 -7.22 -0.47 14.69
CA ALA A 62 -8.19 -1.39 15.27
C ALA A 62 -8.26 -2.72 14.51
N PHE A 63 -8.27 -2.67 13.17
CA PHE A 63 -8.26 -3.87 12.34
C PHE A 63 -7.00 -4.70 12.57
N SER A 64 -5.82 -4.08 12.57
CA SER A 64 -4.54 -4.76 12.83
C SER A 64 -4.54 -5.45 14.19
N GLU A 65 -5.03 -4.80 15.25
CA GLU A 65 -5.11 -5.44 16.57
C GLU A 65 -6.07 -6.64 16.59
N LEU A 66 -7.20 -6.56 15.87
CA LEU A 66 -8.18 -7.65 15.84
C LEU A 66 -7.73 -8.82 14.95
N ILE A 67 -7.10 -8.55 13.81
CA ILE A 67 -6.69 -9.58 12.83
C ILE A 67 -5.53 -10.43 13.33
N GLU A 68 -4.63 -9.85 14.14
CA GLU A 68 -3.55 -10.60 14.80
C GLU A 68 -4.10 -11.60 15.83
N ASN A 69 -5.28 -11.33 16.40
CA ASN A 69 -5.93 -12.24 17.34
C ASN A 69 -6.73 -13.37 16.65
N GLY A 70 -7.10 -13.22 15.37
CA GLY A 70 -7.83 -14.27 14.66
C GLY A 70 -8.60 -13.78 13.43
N MET A 71 -9.93 -13.93 13.47
CA MET A 71 -10.82 -13.56 12.37
C MET A 71 -11.56 -12.26 12.69
N VAL A 72 -11.60 -11.37 11.70
CA VAL A 72 -12.33 -10.09 11.76
C VAL A 72 -13.44 -10.09 10.73
N MET A 73 -14.66 -9.83 11.19
CA MET A 73 -15.79 -9.51 10.34
C MET A 73 -15.83 -7.99 10.13
N VAL A 74 -15.65 -7.57 8.89
CA VAL A 74 -15.68 -6.18 8.45
C VAL A 74 -17.04 -5.91 7.84
N THR A 75 -17.75 -4.92 8.38
CA THR A 75 -19.02 -4.45 7.83
C THR A 75 -18.78 -3.17 7.04
N ILE A 76 -19.33 -3.11 5.84
CA ILE A 76 -19.10 -2.03 4.88
C ILE A 76 -20.39 -1.56 4.23
N ASP A 77 -20.42 -0.31 3.76
CA ASP A 77 -21.37 0.12 2.74
C ASP A 77 -20.83 -0.23 1.35
N ALA A 78 -21.44 -1.24 0.71
CA ALA A 78 -21.01 -1.73 -0.59
C ALA A 78 -21.38 -0.79 -1.75
N ARG A 79 -22.20 0.24 -1.49
CA ARG A 79 -22.57 1.28 -2.46
C ARG A 79 -21.48 2.33 -2.64
N SER A 80 -20.50 2.37 -1.73
CA SER A 80 -19.38 3.32 -1.82
C SER A 80 -18.60 3.12 -3.13
N ARG A 81 -18.30 4.24 -3.80
CA ARG A 81 -17.76 4.25 -5.18
C ARG A 81 -16.40 3.54 -5.30
N ASN A 82 -15.63 3.54 -4.22
CA ASN A 82 -14.25 3.05 -4.18
C ASN A 82 -14.13 1.63 -3.64
N VAL A 83 -15.24 1.00 -3.25
CA VAL A 83 -15.25 -0.42 -2.89
C VAL A 83 -15.15 -1.25 -4.17
N THR A 84 -14.39 -2.34 -4.16
CA THR A 84 -14.39 -3.37 -5.20
C THR A 84 -14.91 -4.67 -4.63
N ILE A 85 -16.04 -5.16 -5.17
CA ILE A 85 -16.77 -6.36 -4.77
C ILE A 85 -17.58 -6.90 -5.98
N PRO A 86 -18.07 -8.16 -5.95
CA PRO A 86 -18.94 -8.68 -7.00
C PRO A 86 -20.20 -7.82 -7.21
N ALA A 87 -20.59 -7.63 -8.47
CA ALA A 87 -21.65 -6.70 -8.87
C ALA A 87 -22.99 -6.93 -8.14
N GLN A 88 -23.31 -8.17 -7.80
CA GLN A 88 -24.56 -8.53 -7.11
C GLN A 88 -24.68 -7.98 -5.68
N PHE A 89 -23.57 -7.58 -5.05
CA PHE A 89 -23.57 -7.01 -3.70
C PHE A 89 -23.50 -5.47 -3.68
N ARG A 90 -23.33 -4.82 -4.84
CA ARG A 90 -23.12 -3.36 -4.97
C ARG A 90 -24.29 -2.49 -4.48
N SER A 91 -25.49 -3.04 -4.39
CA SER A 91 -26.67 -2.34 -3.90
C SER A 91 -26.89 -2.47 -2.39
N MET A 92 -26.06 -3.27 -1.70
CA MET A 92 -26.22 -3.52 -0.27
C MET A 92 -25.66 -2.35 0.54
N SER A 93 -26.50 -1.76 1.39
CA SER A 93 -26.07 -0.75 2.37
C SER A 93 -25.25 -1.34 3.52
N GLU A 94 -25.33 -2.66 3.70
CA GLU A 94 -24.57 -3.40 4.70
C GLU A 94 -24.11 -4.72 4.07
N LEU A 95 -22.81 -4.86 3.88
CA LEU A 95 -22.16 -6.10 3.46
C LEU A 95 -21.12 -6.50 4.50
N ARG A 96 -21.08 -7.79 4.87
CA ARG A 96 -20.15 -8.32 5.86
C ARG A 96 -19.14 -9.24 5.19
N LEU A 97 -17.87 -8.98 5.40
CA LEU A 97 -16.74 -9.72 4.83
C LEU A 97 -15.85 -10.22 5.96
N ASN A 98 -15.43 -11.48 5.89
CA ASN A 98 -14.53 -12.06 6.88
C ASN A 98 -13.09 -12.06 6.36
N PHE A 99 -12.17 -11.64 7.22
CA PHE A 99 -10.75 -11.66 6.97
C PHE A 99 -10.05 -12.45 8.08
N SER A 100 -9.05 -13.25 7.70
CA SER A 100 -8.19 -13.96 8.65
C SER A 100 -6.89 -14.38 7.96
N HIS A 101 -5.77 -14.28 8.67
CA HIS A 101 -4.50 -14.86 8.21
C HIS A 101 -4.57 -16.39 8.05
N LEU A 102 -5.49 -17.05 8.76
CA LEU A 102 -5.69 -18.50 8.69
C LEU A 102 -6.35 -18.97 7.38
N PHE A 103 -6.95 -18.07 6.60
CA PHE A 103 -7.54 -18.43 5.30
C PHE A 103 -6.48 -18.74 4.23
N GLY A 104 -5.21 -18.42 4.47
CA GLY A 104 -4.13 -18.70 3.52
C GLY A 104 -4.27 -17.95 2.20
N ILE A 105 -4.96 -16.79 2.22
CA ILE A 105 -5.16 -15.92 1.06
C ILE A 105 -3.82 -15.25 0.73
N LYS A 106 -3.30 -15.51 -0.47
CA LYS A 106 -1.94 -15.07 -0.88
C LYS A 106 -1.82 -13.56 -1.09
N ASP A 107 -2.90 -12.94 -1.53
CA ASP A 107 -3.02 -11.52 -1.85
C ASP A 107 -3.74 -10.75 -0.72
N PHE A 108 -3.74 -11.30 0.49
CA PHE A 108 -4.30 -10.60 1.65
C PHE A 108 -3.31 -9.54 2.14
N GLU A 109 -3.66 -8.29 1.90
CA GLU A 109 -2.91 -7.11 2.30
C GLU A 109 -3.84 -6.10 2.96
N TYR A 110 -3.29 -5.30 3.87
CA TYR A 110 -3.98 -4.14 4.38
C TYR A 110 -2.95 -3.05 4.66
N ASP A 111 -3.30 -1.83 4.29
CA ASP A 111 -2.43 -0.67 4.43
C ASP A 111 -3.23 0.54 4.87
N VAL A 112 -2.63 1.72 4.73
CA VAL A 112 -3.25 2.99 5.09
C VAL A 112 -4.45 3.39 4.23
N MET A 113 -4.62 2.78 3.07
CA MET A 113 -5.70 3.10 2.13
C MET A 113 -6.85 2.10 2.23
N SER A 114 -6.56 0.81 2.33
CA SER A 114 -7.57 -0.23 2.16
C SER A 114 -7.18 -1.60 2.74
N ILE A 115 -8.17 -2.48 2.82
CA ILE A 115 -8.01 -3.93 2.96
C ILE A 115 -8.22 -4.57 1.58
N ARG A 116 -7.28 -5.41 1.14
CA ARG A 116 -7.31 -6.10 -0.17
C ARG A 116 -7.15 -7.59 0.02
N ALA A 117 -7.99 -8.38 -0.65
CA ALA A 117 -7.91 -9.84 -0.62
C ALA A 117 -8.79 -10.48 -1.70
N SER A 118 -8.38 -11.64 -2.22
CA SER A 118 -9.29 -12.53 -2.97
C SER A 118 -10.19 -13.32 -2.01
N LEU A 119 -11.46 -12.90 -1.90
CA LEU A 119 -12.47 -13.56 -1.06
C LEU A 119 -13.33 -14.52 -1.88
N SER A 120 -13.85 -15.57 -1.23
CA SER A 120 -14.72 -16.55 -1.88
C SER A 120 -16.18 -16.16 -1.77
N PHE A 121 -16.86 -16.04 -2.92
CA PHE A 121 -18.29 -15.83 -3.02
C PHE A 121 -18.91 -17.00 -3.78
N ASP A 122 -19.72 -17.81 -3.10
CA ASP A 122 -20.30 -19.04 -3.68
C ASP A 122 -19.24 -19.96 -4.30
N GLY A 123 -18.13 -20.14 -3.59
CA GLY A 123 -17.00 -20.97 -4.01
C GLY A 123 -16.11 -20.36 -5.09
N LYS A 124 -16.40 -19.14 -5.58
CA LYS A 124 -15.61 -18.46 -6.61
C LYS A 124 -14.79 -17.32 -5.98
N PRO A 125 -13.46 -17.28 -6.21
CA PRO A 125 -12.64 -16.19 -5.74
C PRO A 125 -12.97 -14.89 -6.50
N TYR A 126 -13.01 -13.79 -5.78
CA TYR A 126 -13.16 -12.44 -6.33
C TYR A 126 -12.25 -11.48 -5.56
N PHE A 127 -11.42 -10.75 -6.29
CA PHE A 127 -10.54 -9.74 -5.69
C PHE A 127 -11.36 -8.57 -5.14
N CYS A 128 -11.24 -8.35 -3.84
CA CYS A 128 -11.92 -7.27 -3.13
C CYS A 128 -10.91 -6.22 -2.70
N GLU A 129 -11.31 -4.95 -2.79
CA GLU A 129 -10.57 -3.80 -2.28
C GLU A 129 -11.54 -2.91 -1.51
N ILE A 130 -11.27 -2.77 -0.21
CA ILE A 130 -12.18 -2.16 0.75
C ILE A 130 -11.47 -0.94 1.35
N PRO A 131 -11.79 0.29 0.88
CA PRO A 131 -11.24 1.49 1.48
C PRO A 131 -11.77 1.67 2.91
N TRP A 132 -10.93 2.19 3.81
CA TRP A 132 -11.33 2.43 5.21
C TRP A 132 -12.53 3.35 5.34
N ALA A 133 -12.69 4.30 4.42
CA ALA A 133 -13.84 5.18 4.33
C ALA A 133 -15.18 4.43 4.19
N ALA A 134 -15.20 3.23 3.60
CA ALA A 134 -16.41 2.41 3.45
C ALA A 134 -16.69 1.47 4.64
N VAL A 135 -15.74 1.35 5.59
CA VAL A 135 -15.88 0.47 6.76
C VAL A 135 -16.70 1.15 7.84
N THR A 136 -17.80 0.53 8.24
CA THR A 136 -18.72 1.02 9.26
C THR A 136 -18.57 0.29 10.60
N MET A 137 -18.17 -0.98 10.59
CA MET A 137 -17.96 -1.76 11.80
C MET A 137 -16.89 -2.83 11.64
N LEU A 138 -16.14 -3.07 12.71
CA LEU A 138 -15.26 -4.23 12.87
C LEU A 138 -15.74 -5.09 14.04
N TYR A 139 -15.75 -6.40 13.84
CA TYR A 139 -16.05 -7.38 14.87
C TYR A 139 -14.97 -8.46 14.93
N GLY A 140 -14.29 -8.59 16.06
CA GLY A 140 -13.31 -9.66 16.31
C GLY A 140 -14.00 -10.91 16.83
N HIS A 141 -13.93 -12.01 16.08
CA HIS A 141 -14.61 -13.26 16.46
C HIS A 141 -14.05 -13.89 17.74
N GLU A 142 -12.73 -13.79 17.96
CA GLU A 142 -12.06 -14.41 19.11
C GLU A 142 -12.23 -13.61 20.41
N SER A 143 -12.15 -12.27 20.31
CA SER A 143 -12.26 -11.38 21.47
C SER A 143 -13.70 -10.97 21.78
N GLY A 144 -14.63 -11.10 20.82
CA GLY A 144 -15.97 -10.52 20.89
C GLY A 144 -15.98 -8.99 20.84
N ALA A 145 -14.84 -8.35 20.54
CA ALA A 145 -14.73 -6.90 20.50
C ALA A 145 -15.48 -6.33 19.28
N VAL A 146 -16.24 -5.26 19.50
CA VAL A 146 -16.97 -4.52 18.47
C VAL A 146 -16.43 -3.10 18.43
N VAL A 147 -16.05 -2.64 17.24
CA VAL A 147 -15.65 -1.25 16.99
C VAL A 147 -16.57 -0.67 15.92
N LEU A 148 -17.33 0.36 16.29
CA LEU A 148 -18.26 1.06 15.40
C LEU A 148 -17.63 2.38 14.95
N PHE A 149 -17.81 2.72 13.67
CA PHE A 149 -17.33 3.96 13.09
C PHE A 149 -18.50 4.74 12.50
N GLU A 150 -18.69 5.97 12.97
CA GLU A 150 -19.69 6.87 12.41
C GLU A 150 -19.21 7.42 11.05
N GLU A 151 -20.10 7.37 10.06
CA GLU A 151 -19.86 8.04 8.77
C GLU A 151 -19.90 9.57 8.98
N PRO A 152 -19.02 10.34 8.32
CA PRO A 152 -19.21 11.79 8.25
C PRO A 152 -20.56 12.10 7.58
N GLU A 153 -21.35 12.99 8.20
CA GLU A 153 -22.53 13.62 7.58
C GLU A 153 -22.21 14.31 6.25
#